data_AF-A0A077P9T8-F1
#
_entry.id   AF-A0A077P9T8-F1
#
_cell.length_a   1.000
_cell.length_b   1.000
_cell.length_c   1.000
_cell.angle_alpha   90.00
_cell.angle_beta   90.00
_cell.angle_gamma   90.00
#
_symmetry.space_group_name_H-M   'P 1'
#
loop_
_entity.id
_entity.type
_entity.pdbx_description
1 polymer ?
#
loop_
_entity_poly.entity_id
_entity_poly.type
_entity_poly.pdbx_seq_one_letter_code
_entity_poly.pdbx_strand_id
1 'polypeptide(L)'
;MNKITSINVTRFDHIQMEVANLDESIRFYEEVFGFKKKEAGLRRMVRWVILGNESKLYLCLHEYAERTGIENAGLEITHVGFIVDDFDSVLQKLKSHNVKLPDGDIIQYHSSRSIYFLDPNGYKIEISEFNGGGIDP
;
A
#
# COMPACT_ATOMS: atom_id res chain seq x y z
N MET A 1 19.84 -30.05 -24.72
CA MET A 1 19.89 -29.04 -23.66
C MET A 1 18.75 -28.07 -23.90
N ASN A 2 17.73 -28.06 -23.04
CA ASN A 2 16.62 -27.10 -23.19
C ASN A 2 17.13 -25.72 -22.82
N LYS A 3 17.11 -24.79 -23.77
CA LYS A 3 17.46 -23.39 -23.55
C LYS A 3 16.38 -22.82 -22.64
N ILE A 4 16.70 -22.60 -21.36
CA ILE A 4 15.80 -21.89 -20.46
C ILE A 4 15.76 -20.45 -20.95
N THR A 5 14.62 -20.04 -21.52
CA THR A 5 14.37 -18.65 -21.92
C THR A 5 14.11 -17.79 -20.69
N SER A 6 14.25 -16.47 -20.84
CA SER A 6 13.87 -15.53 -19.78
C SER A 6 12.40 -15.71 -19.40
N ILE A 7 12.13 -15.59 -18.10
CA ILE A 7 10.77 -15.59 -17.55
C ILE A 7 10.26 -14.15 -17.56
N ASN A 8 9.08 -13.93 -18.15
CA ASN A 8 8.43 -12.63 -18.12
C ASN A 8 7.53 -12.52 -16.87
N VAL A 9 7.91 -11.71 -15.90
CA VAL A 9 7.05 -11.34 -14.77
C VAL A 9 6.08 -10.26 -15.26
N THR A 10 4.77 -10.53 -15.21
CA THR A 10 3.79 -9.67 -15.89
C THR A 10 3.24 -8.53 -15.04
N ARG A 11 3.25 -8.67 -13.71
CA ARG A 11 2.76 -7.67 -12.76
C ARG A 11 3.18 -8.05 -11.34
N PHE A 12 3.08 -7.07 -10.45
CA PHE A 12 3.10 -7.29 -9.02
C PHE A 12 1.79 -8.00 -8.58
N ASP A 13 1.89 -8.97 -7.67
CA ASP A 13 0.73 -9.77 -7.25
C ASP A 13 0.05 -9.18 -6.00
N HIS A 14 0.72 -9.22 -4.85
CA HIS A 14 0.17 -8.70 -3.59
C HIS A 14 1.25 -8.21 -2.63
N ILE A 15 0.87 -7.28 -1.76
CA ILE A 15 1.69 -6.85 -0.61
C ILE A 15 1.12 -7.56 0.62
N GLN A 16 1.96 -8.28 1.34
CA GLN A 16 1.58 -8.84 2.63
C GLN A 16 2.00 -7.89 3.75
N MET A 17 1.05 -7.59 4.63
CA MET A 17 1.23 -6.64 5.74
C MET A 17 0.68 -7.26 7.02
N GLU A 18 1.31 -6.93 8.13
CA GLU A 18 0.87 -7.27 9.47
C GLU A 18 0.27 -6.03 10.11
N VAL A 19 -0.92 -6.16 10.66
CA VAL A 19 -1.67 -5.01 11.20
C VAL A 19 -2.08 -5.28 12.64
N ALA A 20 -2.08 -4.26 13.48
CA ALA A 20 -2.51 -4.37 14.87
C ALA A 20 -4.04 -4.52 14.97
N ASN A 21 -4.76 -3.83 14.08
CA ASN A 21 -6.21 -3.81 14.03
C ASN A 21 -6.69 -3.96 12.57
N LEU A 22 -7.30 -5.11 12.27
CA LEU A 22 -7.76 -5.43 10.92
C LEU A 22 -8.91 -4.52 10.48
N ASP A 23 -9.84 -4.23 11.39
CA ASP A 23 -11.06 -3.47 11.09
C ASP A 23 -10.72 -1.98 10.85
N GLU A 24 -9.73 -1.45 11.55
CA GLU A 24 -9.16 -0.12 11.28
C GLU A 24 -8.45 -0.04 9.93
N SER A 25 -7.61 -1.02 9.64
CA SER A 25 -6.86 -1.07 8.39
C SER A 25 -7.79 -1.23 7.17
N ILE A 26 -8.81 -2.10 7.28
CA ILE A 26 -9.85 -2.23 6.24
C ILE A 26 -10.49 -0.88 5.97
N ARG A 27 -11.05 -0.24 7.01
CA ARG A 27 -11.74 1.05 6.86
C ARG A 27 -10.84 2.10 6.21
N PHE A 28 -9.58 2.19 6.62
CA PHE A 28 -8.62 3.12 6.03
C PHE A 28 -8.44 2.91 4.52
N TYR A 29 -8.15 1.69 4.08
CA TYR A 29 -7.92 1.40 2.66
C TYR A 29 -9.22 1.48 1.83
N GLU A 30 -10.37 1.18 2.40
CA GLU A 30 -11.66 1.35 1.73
C GLU A 30 -12.02 2.85 1.56
N GLU A 31 -11.82 3.67 2.59
CA GLU A 31 -12.18 5.09 2.56
C GLU A 31 -11.20 5.93 1.72
N VAL A 32 -9.89 5.72 1.91
CA VAL A 32 -8.84 6.46 1.18
C VAL A 32 -8.78 6.02 -0.29
N PHE A 33 -8.63 4.72 -0.54
CA PHE A 33 -8.32 4.19 -1.87
C PHE A 33 -9.48 3.48 -2.57
N GLY A 34 -10.64 3.35 -1.92
CA GLY A 34 -11.77 2.64 -2.52
C GLY A 34 -11.56 1.13 -2.65
N PHE A 35 -10.57 0.56 -1.97
CA PHE A 35 -10.33 -0.88 -1.98
C PHE A 35 -11.57 -1.61 -1.47
N LYS A 36 -11.71 -2.89 -1.85
CA LYS A 36 -12.82 -3.73 -1.42
C LYS A 36 -12.30 -5.05 -0.88
N LYS A 37 -12.96 -5.56 0.16
CA LYS A 37 -12.77 -6.94 0.63
C LYS A 37 -13.02 -7.93 -0.51
N LYS A 38 -12.01 -8.72 -0.84
CA LYS A 38 -12.07 -9.82 -1.82
C LYS A 38 -12.27 -11.16 -1.14
N GLU A 39 -11.53 -11.38 -0.06
CA GLU A 39 -11.60 -12.61 0.74
C GLU A 39 -11.20 -12.29 2.19
N ALA A 40 -11.68 -13.08 3.14
CA ALA A 40 -11.31 -12.96 4.54
C ALA A 40 -11.45 -14.30 5.24
N GLY A 41 -10.72 -14.49 6.35
CA GLY A 41 -10.85 -15.70 7.13
C GLY A 41 -10.04 -15.70 8.41
N LEU A 42 -9.96 -16.90 9.00
CA LEU A 42 -9.15 -17.19 10.18
C LEU A 42 -8.24 -18.36 9.84
N ARG A 43 -6.92 -18.18 9.98
CA ARG A 43 -5.94 -19.24 9.76
C ARG A 43 -4.95 -19.29 10.91
N ARG A 44 -4.82 -20.45 11.56
CA ARG A 44 -3.94 -20.63 12.74
C ARG A 44 -4.18 -19.56 13.82
N MET A 45 -5.46 -19.26 14.09
CA MET A 45 -5.91 -18.22 15.04
C MET A 45 -5.55 -16.77 14.67
N VAL A 46 -5.05 -16.52 13.45
CA VAL A 46 -4.77 -15.18 12.92
C VAL A 46 -5.90 -14.77 11.97
N ARG A 47 -6.57 -13.64 12.25
CA ARG A 47 -7.54 -13.05 11.33
C ARG A 47 -6.79 -12.50 10.11
N TRP A 48 -7.35 -12.66 8.93
CA TRP A 48 -6.76 -12.12 7.72
C TRP A 48 -7.82 -11.64 6.73
N VAL A 49 -7.43 -10.69 5.88
CA VAL A 49 -8.25 -10.16 4.79
C VAL A 49 -7.39 -9.89 3.56
N ILE A 50 -7.96 -10.13 2.39
CA ILE A 50 -7.43 -9.64 1.11
C ILE A 50 -8.32 -8.48 0.68
N LEU A 51 -7.72 -7.29 0.59
CA LEU A 51 -8.31 -6.11 -0.02
C LEU A 51 -7.77 -5.97 -1.44
N GLY A 52 -8.58 -5.47 -2.36
CA GLY A 52 -8.09 -5.13 -3.70
C GLY A 52 -9.03 -4.29 -4.53
N ASN A 53 -8.56 -3.93 -5.72
CA ASN A 53 -9.28 -3.09 -6.69
C ASN A 53 -9.43 -3.78 -8.06
N GLU A 54 -9.99 -3.07 -9.04
CA GLU A 54 -10.20 -3.59 -10.41
C GLU A 54 -8.88 -3.77 -11.16
N SER A 55 -7.85 -3.02 -10.79
CA SER A 55 -6.49 -3.09 -11.34
C SER A 55 -5.70 -4.32 -10.88
N LYS A 56 -6.32 -5.25 -10.13
CA LYS A 56 -5.69 -6.46 -9.58
C LYS A 56 -4.49 -6.17 -8.66
N LEU A 57 -4.53 -5.04 -7.94
CA LEU A 57 -3.64 -4.76 -6.83
C LEU A 57 -4.26 -5.29 -5.54
N TYR A 58 -3.50 -6.07 -4.78
CA TYR A 58 -3.99 -6.73 -3.56
C TYR A 58 -3.14 -6.41 -2.33
N LEU A 59 -3.82 -6.12 -1.22
CA LEU A 59 -3.24 -6.03 0.12
C LEU A 59 -3.72 -7.21 0.94
N CYS A 60 -2.78 -8.04 1.39
CA CYS A 60 -3.03 -9.20 2.23
C CYS A 60 -2.67 -8.85 3.68
N LEU A 61 -3.67 -8.52 4.48
CA LEU A 61 -3.48 -8.06 5.85
C LEU A 61 -3.68 -9.22 6.83
N HIS A 62 -2.76 -9.39 7.78
CA HIS A 62 -2.85 -10.36 8.87
C HIS A 62 -2.84 -9.64 10.21
N GLU A 63 -3.77 -9.97 11.09
CA GLU A 63 -3.88 -9.28 12.36
C GLU A 63 -2.98 -9.87 13.46
N TYR A 64 -2.10 -9.03 14.00
CA TYR A 64 -1.27 -9.32 15.16
C TYR A 64 -1.43 -8.19 16.17
N ALA A 65 -2.43 -8.30 17.06
CA ALA A 65 -2.81 -7.23 17.99
C ALA A 65 -1.68 -6.76 18.93
N GLU A 66 -0.72 -7.64 19.23
CA GLU A 66 0.45 -7.30 20.06
C GLU A 66 1.56 -6.57 19.29
N ARG A 67 1.47 -6.49 17.96
CA ARG A 67 2.41 -5.77 17.10
C ARG A 67 1.83 -4.41 16.72
N THR A 68 2.06 -3.41 17.57
CA THR A 68 1.80 -2.01 17.22
C THR A 68 3.08 -1.36 16.69
N GLY A 69 3.11 -1.03 15.40
CA GLY A 69 4.28 -0.44 14.74
C GLY A 69 5.30 -1.50 14.27
N ILE A 70 6.09 -1.12 13.27
CA ILE A 70 7.08 -2.01 12.67
C ILE A 70 8.38 -1.94 13.48
N GLU A 71 8.74 -3.03 14.17
CA GLU A 71 10.11 -3.23 14.68
C GLU A 71 11.00 -3.72 13.52
N ASN A 72 11.67 -2.77 12.85
CA ASN A 72 12.54 -3.06 11.71
C ASN A 72 13.86 -3.71 12.14
N ALA A 73 13.97 -5.02 12.00
CA ALA A 73 15.18 -5.81 12.28
C ALA A 73 16.07 -6.06 11.04
N GLY A 74 16.22 -5.08 10.14
CA GLY A 74 17.32 -5.08 9.15
C GLY A 74 17.03 -5.59 7.72
N LEU A 75 15.77 -5.77 7.31
CA LEU A 75 15.37 -6.01 5.91
C LEU A 75 14.18 -5.09 5.57
N GLU A 76 14.44 -3.92 4.99
CA GLU A 76 13.41 -2.88 4.81
C GLU A 76 13.03 -2.69 3.33
N ILE A 77 11.78 -3.02 2.99
CA ILE A 77 11.07 -2.26 1.96
C ILE A 77 10.75 -0.91 2.60
N THR A 78 11.43 0.15 2.18
CA THR A 78 11.33 1.47 2.85
C THR A 78 9.97 2.14 2.66
N HIS A 79 9.27 1.80 1.59
CA HIS A 79 7.89 2.20 1.30
C HIS A 79 7.31 1.39 0.14
N VAL A 80 6.00 1.49 -0.06
CA VAL A 80 5.32 1.00 -1.27
C VAL A 80 4.59 2.16 -1.94
N GLY A 81 4.77 2.31 -3.25
CA GLY A 81 4.09 3.32 -4.06
C GLY A 81 2.87 2.81 -4.80
N PHE A 82 1.81 3.61 -4.81
CA PHE A 82 0.61 3.41 -5.60
C PHE A 82 0.45 4.53 -6.63
N ILE A 83 0.05 4.17 -7.84
CA ILE A 83 -0.40 5.14 -8.82
C ILE A 83 -1.88 5.40 -8.61
N VAL A 84 -2.26 6.67 -8.58
CA VAL A 84 -3.64 7.13 -8.39
C VAL A 84 -4.07 7.98 -9.59
N ASP A 85 -5.34 7.85 -9.96
CA ASP A 85 -5.96 8.61 -11.04
C ASP A 85 -6.38 10.03 -10.61
N ASP A 86 -6.63 10.21 -9.30
CA ASP A 86 -7.00 11.50 -8.70
C ASP A 86 -6.16 11.79 -7.44
N PHE A 87 -4.98 12.37 -7.68
CA PHE A 87 -4.01 12.71 -6.63
C PHE A 87 -4.60 13.68 -5.59
N ASP A 88 -5.30 14.71 -6.03
CA ASP A 88 -5.80 15.77 -5.16
C ASP A 88 -6.95 15.27 -4.26
N SER A 89 -7.84 14.40 -4.78
CA SER A 89 -8.86 13.76 -3.95
C SER A 89 -8.26 12.83 -2.91
N VAL A 90 -7.23 12.03 -3.25
CA VAL A 90 -6.56 11.18 -2.26
C VAL A 90 -5.88 12.03 -1.19
N LEU A 91 -5.21 13.12 -1.57
CA LEU A 91 -4.60 14.07 -0.62
C LEU A 91 -5.64 14.65 0.35
N GLN A 92 -6.83 15.02 -0.13
CA GLN A 92 -7.92 15.50 0.72
C GLN A 92 -8.38 14.44 1.71
N LYS A 93 -8.50 13.18 1.28
CA LYS A 93 -8.84 12.07 2.17
C LYS A 93 -7.75 11.82 3.22
N LEU A 94 -6.48 11.84 2.84
CA LEU A 94 -5.38 11.70 3.81
C LEU A 94 -5.44 12.80 4.88
N LYS A 95 -5.77 14.04 4.49
CA LYS A 95 -5.98 15.16 5.43
C LYS A 95 -7.19 14.93 6.33
N SER A 96 -8.33 14.48 5.80
CA SER A 96 -9.53 14.23 6.62
C SER A 96 -9.35 13.10 7.62
N HIS A 97 -8.42 12.18 7.34
CA HIS A 97 -8.04 11.09 8.23
C HIS A 97 -6.92 11.45 9.23
N ASN A 98 -6.42 12.70 9.24
CA ASN A 98 -5.28 13.13 10.06
C ASN A 98 -4.05 12.22 9.93
N VAL A 99 -3.78 11.77 8.71
CA VAL A 99 -2.67 10.86 8.43
C VAL A 99 -1.33 11.56 8.66
N LYS A 100 -0.37 10.85 9.27
CA LYS A 100 0.99 11.37 9.48
C LYS A 100 1.78 11.40 8.16
N LEU A 101 2.30 12.57 7.82
CA LEU A 101 3.19 12.80 6.68
C LEU A 101 4.63 12.89 7.18
N PRO A 102 5.48 11.86 7.01
CA PRO A 102 6.85 11.89 7.50
C PRO A 102 7.71 12.97 6.83
N ASP A 103 7.44 13.26 5.55
CA ASP A 103 8.21 14.22 4.74
C ASP A 103 7.53 15.61 4.65
N GLY A 104 6.39 15.78 5.32
CA GLY A 104 5.71 17.07 5.53
C GLY A 104 4.80 17.56 4.39
N ASP A 105 5.21 17.45 3.13
CA ASP A 105 4.44 18.00 1.99
C ASP A 105 4.58 17.17 0.70
N ILE A 106 3.88 17.59 -0.35
CA ILE A 106 3.98 17.06 -1.71
C ILE A 106 5.41 17.26 -2.25
N ILE A 107 5.97 16.21 -2.85
CA ILE A 107 7.24 16.24 -3.56
C ILE A 107 6.95 16.37 -5.06
N GLN A 108 7.44 17.44 -5.67
CA GLN A 108 7.36 17.65 -7.11
C GLN A 108 8.59 17.06 -7.80
N TYR A 109 8.39 16.00 -8.59
CA TYR A 109 9.38 15.48 -9.53
C TYR A 109 9.19 16.10 -10.92
N HIS A 110 10.10 15.79 -11.86
CA HIS A 110 10.09 16.36 -13.20
C HIS A 110 8.74 16.17 -13.92
N SER A 111 8.19 14.96 -13.86
CA SER A 111 6.97 14.59 -14.56
C SER A 111 5.82 14.18 -13.65
N SER A 112 6.01 14.04 -12.33
CA SER A 112 5.01 13.50 -11.39
C SER A 112 5.05 14.21 -10.05
N ARG A 113 3.90 14.31 -9.37
CA ARG A 113 3.84 14.59 -7.94
C ARG A 113 3.81 13.29 -7.14
N SER A 114 4.46 13.31 -5.98
CA SER A 114 4.32 12.25 -4.99
C SER A 114 4.05 12.82 -3.61
N ILE A 115 3.40 12.03 -2.75
CA ILE A 115 3.34 12.32 -1.31
C ILE A 115 3.50 11.01 -0.54
N TYR A 116 4.25 11.09 0.57
CA TYR A 116 4.51 9.98 1.47
C TYR A 116 3.74 10.15 2.76
N PHE A 117 3.18 9.07 3.26
CA PHE A 117 2.39 9.05 4.48
C PHE A 117 2.53 7.71 5.20
N LEU A 118 2.14 7.67 6.48
CA LEU A 118 2.08 6.42 7.25
C LEU A 118 0.65 5.92 7.34
N ASP A 119 0.41 4.66 7.00
CA ASP A 119 -0.87 4.00 7.29
C ASP A 119 -1.12 3.87 8.81
N PRO A 120 -2.29 3.37 9.26
CA PRO A 120 -2.58 3.19 10.68
C PRO A 120 -1.57 2.31 11.44
N ASN A 121 -0.80 1.46 10.75
CA ASN A 121 0.17 0.54 11.34
C ASN A 121 1.62 1.05 11.21
N GLY A 122 1.82 2.22 10.59
CA GLY A 122 3.14 2.83 10.42
C GLY A 122 3.86 2.44 9.13
N TYR A 123 3.21 1.73 8.19
CA TYR A 123 3.79 1.47 6.88
C TYR A 123 3.90 2.76 6.08
N LYS A 124 5.10 3.06 5.57
CA LYS A 124 5.30 4.19 4.67
C LYS A 124 4.73 3.86 3.29
N ILE A 125 3.73 4.62 2.88
CA ILE A 125 3.08 4.51 1.57
C ILE A 125 3.36 5.78 0.78
N GLU A 126 3.60 5.63 -0.51
CA GLU A 126 3.66 6.70 -1.50
C GLU A 126 2.42 6.66 -2.39
N ILE A 127 1.87 7.81 -2.74
CA ILE A 127 1.03 7.94 -3.94
C ILE A 127 1.77 8.78 -4.97
N SER A 128 1.64 8.42 -6.24
CA SER A 128 2.21 9.16 -7.36
C SER A 128 1.23 9.25 -8.53
N GLU A 129 1.40 10.26 -9.40
CA GLU A 129 0.54 10.48 -10.57
C GLU A 129 0.91 9.57 -11.75
N PHE A 130 2.20 9.27 -11.93
CA PHE A 130 2.70 8.54 -13.08
C PHE A 130 3.63 7.39 -12.71
N ASN A 131 3.57 6.31 -13.51
CA ASN A 131 4.44 5.15 -13.38
C ASN A 131 5.92 5.57 -13.40
N GLY A 132 6.69 5.09 -12.43
CA GLY A 132 8.13 5.38 -12.35
C GLY A 132 8.45 6.87 -12.29
N GLY A 133 7.55 7.72 -11.78
CA GLY A 133 7.74 9.17 -11.78
C GLY A 133 7.71 9.81 -13.18
N GLY A 134 7.13 9.10 -14.16
CA GLY A 134 7.05 9.53 -15.55
C GLY A 134 8.32 9.29 -16.37
N ILE A 135 9.17 8.33 -15.98
CA ILE A 135 10.38 7.95 -16.73
C ILE A 135 10.02 7.26 -18.06
N ASP A 136 8.92 6.50 -18.08
CA ASP A 136 8.41 5.81 -19.26
C ASP A 136 7.00 6.34 -19.59
N PRO A 137 6.89 7.39 -20.43
CA PRO A 137 5.62 8.08 -20.75
C PRO A 137 4.68 7.25 -21.66
#